data_AF-A0A7S4HHR3-F1
#
_entry.id   AF-A0A7S4HHR3-F1
#
_cell.length_a   1.000
_cell.length_b   1.000
_cell.length_c   1.000
_cell.angle_alpha   90.00
_cell.angle_beta   90.00
_cell.angle_gamma   90.00
#
_symmetry.space_group_name_H-M   'P 1'
#
loop_
_entity.id
_entity.type
_entity.pdbx_description
1 polymer ?
#
loop_
_entity_poly.entity_id
_entity_poly.type
_entity_poly.pdbx_seq_one_letter_code
_entity_poly.pdbx_strand_id
1 'polypeptide(L)'
;SADIAALLPVESSRFKSINAEFVGIMKKVNRARLIIEVVNFESIQKTLERIADVLTKIQKALGDYLERQRSAFPRFYFVGDEDLLEIIGNSKDIERIQKHLRKMFAGLASLVLDETKTIITGMASREGETVMFKRVVNIKDHPKINEWLTKVESEMKHTLASLFQEALVKRLVVERDGDFDIEGFLAWIKETPAQL
;
A
#
# COMPACT_ATOMS: atom_id res chain seq x y z
N SER A 1 -11.59 -4.94 -8.07
CA SER A 1 -11.65 -4.88 -6.59
C SER A 1 -13.02 -4.45 -6.12
N ALA A 2 -13.73 -5.33 -5.42
CA ALA A 2 -15.02 -5.01 -4.78
C ALA A 2 -14.89 -3.94 -3.68
N ASP A 3 -13.69 -3.80 -3.09
CA ASP A 3 -13.44 -2.88 -1.99
C ASP A 3 -13.41 -1.40 -2.42
N ILE A 4 -12.90 -1.06 -3.62
CA ILE A 4 -12.97 0.34 -4.13
C ILE A 4 -14.42 0.76 -4.38
N ALA A 5 -15.24 -0.17 -4.89
CA ALA A 5 -16.66 0.09 -5.12
C ALA A 5 -17.44 0.34 -3.81
N ALA A 6 -16.98 -0.24 -2.70
CA ALA A 6 -17.50 0.04 -1.37
C ALA A 6 -17.00 1.37 -0.80
N LEU A 7 -15.77 1.78 -1.13
CA LEU A 7 -15.17 3.04 -0.65
C LEU A 7 -15.73 4.27 -1.36
N LEU A 8 -16.04 4.18 -2.66
CA LEU A 8 -16.61 5.25 -3.47
C LEU A 8 -17.91 4.79 -4.15
N PRO A 9 -19.00 4.58 -3.38
CA PRO A 9 -20.21 3.94 -3.89
C PRO A 9 -20.95 4.80 -4.92
N VAL A 10 -20.95 6.13 -4.75
CA VAL A 10 -21.62 7.07 -5.65
C VAL A 10 -20.92 7.11 -7.01
N GLU A 11 -19.61 7.27 -7.00
CA GLU A 11 -18.76 7.34 -8.18
C GLU A 11 -18.76 6.00 -8.91
N SER A 12 -18.71 4.89 -8.16
CA SER A 12 -18.75 3.53 -8.73
C SER A 12 -20.10 3.22 -9.37
N SER A 13 -21.20 3.67 -8.77
CA SER A 13 -22.54 3.55 -9.36
C SER A 13 -22.65 4.35 -10.67
N ARG A 14 -22.20 5.62 -10.66
CA ARG A 14 -22.16 6.46 -11.86
C ARG A 14 -21.30 5.85 -12.96
N PHE A 15 -20.13 5.32 -12.61
CA PHE A 15 -19.22 4.65 -13.55
C PHE A 15 -19.90 3.42 -14.18
N LYS A 16 -20.58 2.58 -13.39
CA LYS A 16 -21.30 1.41 -13.90
C LYS A 16 -22.37 1.80 -14.93
N SER A 17 -23.18 2.81 -14.64
CA SER A 17 -24.21 3.29 -15.56
C SER A 17 -23.63 3.78 -16.88
N ILE A 18 -22.59 4.62 -16.82
CA ILE A 18 -21.93 5.16 -18.02
C ILE A 18 -21.18 4.09 -18.79
N ASN A 19 -20.51 3.17 -18.10
CA ASN A 19 -19.82 2.07 -18.74
C ASN A 19 -20.81 1.17 -19.50
N ALA A 20 -21.98 0.88 -18.93
CA ALA A 20 -23.02 0.10 -19.63
C ALA A 20 -23.50 0.80 -20.91
N GLU A 21 -23.71 2.11 -20.84
CA GLU A 21 -24.11 2.92 -21.99
C GLU A 21 -23.01 3.01 -23.06
N PHE A 22 -21.77 3.28 -22.66
CA PHE A 22 -20.61 3.32 -23.55
C PHE A 22 -20.39 1.97 -24.25
N VAL A 23 -20.44 0.86 -23.51
CA VAL A 23 -20.36 -0.49 -24.08
C VAL A 23 -21.52 -0.74 -25.06
N GLY A 24 -22.72 -0.24 -24.76
CA GLY A 24 -23.87 -0.29 -25.67
C GLY A 24 -23.61 0.44 -26.99
N ILE A 25 -23.01 1.63 -26.93
CA ILE A 25 -22.58 2.40 -28.11
C ILE A 25 -21.51 1.63 -28.89
N MET A 26 -20.46 1.15 -28.21
CA MET A 26 -19.36 0.43 -28.86
C MET A 26 -19.84 -0.84 -29.57
N LYS A 27 -20.87 -1.53 -29.06
CA LYS A 27 -21.51 -2.65 -29.77
C LYS A 27 -22.19 -2.24 -31.07
N LYS A 28 -22.81 -1.04 -31.12
CA LYS A 28 -23.39 -0.50 -32.36
C LYS A 28 -22.30 -0.08 -33.34
N VAL A 29 -21.26 0.59 -32.83
CA VAL A 29 -20.08 0.99 -33.62
C VAL A 29 -19.40 -0.24 -34.24
N ASN A 30 -19.22 -1.33 -33.50
CA ASN A 30 -18.63 -2.57 -34.02
C ASN A 30 -19.45 -3.23 -35.15
N ARG A 31 -20.74 -2.90 -35.28
CA ARG A 31 -21.60 -3.40 -36.38
C ARG A 31 -21.57 -2.48 -37.60
N ALA A 32 -21.20 -1.21 -37.43
CA ALA A 32 -21.05 -0.26 -38.51
C ALA A 32 -19.75 -0.52 -39.26
N ARG A 33 -19.79 -0.55 -40.59
CA ARG A 33 -18.61 -0.77 -41.43
C ARG A 33 -17.91 0.54 -41.81
N LEU A 34 -18.63 1.66 -41.71
CA LEU A 34 -18.16 2.98 -42.15
C LEU A 34 -18.37 4.03 -41.06
N ILE A 35 -17.46 4.99 -40.96
CA ILE A 35 -17.53 6.09 -39.99
C ILE A 35 -18.79 6.96 -40.19
N ILE A 36 -19.24 7.12 -41.45
CA ILE A 36 -20.42 7.93 -41.80
C ILE A 36 -21.68 7.33 -41.16
N GLU A 37 -21.77 6.00 -41.05
CA GLU A 37 -22.90 5.33 -40.37
C GLU A 37 -22.92 5.65 -38.88
N VAL A 38 -21.74 5.72 -38.24
CA VAL A 38 -21.60 6.06 -36.82
C VAL A 38 -21.96 7.51 -36.53
N VAL A 39 -21.54 8.44 -37.40
CA VAL A 39 -21.85 9.87 -37.27
C VAL A 39 -23.37 10.12 -37.39
N ASN A 40 -24.07 9.28 -38.16
CA ASN A 40 -25.52 9.32 -38.30
C ASN A 40 -26.29 8.67 -37.14
N PHE A 41 -25.62 8.11 -36.12
CA PHE A 41 -26.30 7.61 -34.94
C PHE A 41 -26.98 8.77 -34.19
N GLU A 42 -28.24 8.54 -33.80
CA GLU A 42 -29.04 9.55 -33.13
C GLU A 42 -28.34 10.04 -31.85
N SER A 43 -28.13 11.37 -31.77
CA SER A 43 -27.55 12.04 -30.61
C SER A 43 -26.17 11.52 -30.14
N ILE A 44 -25.39 10.87 -31.01
CA ILE A 44 -24.11 10.27 -30.63
C ILE A 44 -23.11 11.29 -30.06
N GLN A 45 -22.99 12.46 -30.70
CA GLN A 45 -22.10 13.53 -30.25
C GLN A 45 -22.47 13.98 -28.83
N LYS A 46 -23.73 14.38 -28.61
CA LYS A 46 -24.23 14.82 -27.29
C LYS A 46 -24.04 13.75 -26.22
N THR A 47 -24.19 12.48 -26.59
CA THR A 47 -24.03 11.35 -25.68
C THR A 47 -22.56 11.18 -25.28
N LEU A 48 -21.63 11.22 -26.24
CA LEU A 48 -20.20 11.11 -25.98
C LEU A 48 -19.67 12.31 -25.18
N GLU A 49 -20.12 13.53 -25.49
CA GLU A 49 -19.79 14.74 -24.72
C GLU A 49 -20.25 14.60 -23.25
N ARG A 50 -21.47 14.11 -23.02
CA ARG A 50 -21.98 13.85 -21.67
C ARG A 50 -21.19 12.74 -20.96
N ILE A 51 -20.84 11.66 -21.64
CA ILE A 51 -20.02 10.59 -21.09
C ILE A 51 -18.65 11.15 -20.66
N ALA A 52 -18.01 11.97 -21.50
CA ALA A 52 -16.72 12.60 -21.21
C ALA A 52 -16.79 13.54 -19.99
N ASP A 53 -17.83 14.39 -19.89
CA ASP A 53 -18.02 15.28 -18.74
C ASP A 53 -18.17 14.50 -17.43
N VAL A 54 -18.97 13.43 -17.43
CA VAL A 54 -19.14 12.64 -16.21
C VAL A 54 -17.89 11.82 -15.87
N LEU A 55 -17.17 11.27 -16.86
CA LEU A 55 -15.88 10.61 -16.62
C LEU A 55 -14.86 11.59 -16.00
N THR A 56 -14.83 12.83 -16.47
CA THR A 56 -13.97 13.89 -15.90
C THR A 56 -14.31 14.16 -14.44
N LYS A 57 -15.61 14.21 -14.09
CA LYS A 57 -16.06 14.38 -12.70
C LYS A 57 -15.68 13.19 -11.83
N ILE A 58 -15.78 11.96 -12.33
CA ILE A 58 -15.36 10.74 -11.62
C ILE A 58 -13.84 10.75 -11.41
N GLN A 59 -13.06 11.10 -12.43
CA GLN A 59 -11.61 11.18 -12.33
C GLN A 59 -11.17 12.22 -11.29
N LYS A 60 -11.82 13.39 -11.27
CA LYS A 60 -11.58 14.41 -10.24
C LYS A 60 -11.88 13.91 -8.84
N ALA A 61 -13.05 13.28 -8.64
CA ALA A 61 -13.43 12.72 -7.33
C ALA A 61 -12.46 11.63 -6.86
N LEU A 62 -11.97 10.80 -7.79
CA LEU A 62 -10.96 9.79 -7.49
C LEU A 62 -9.62 10.44 -7.09
N GLY A 63 -9.19 11.47 -7.82
CA GLY A 63 -7.98 12.24 -7.48
C GLY A 63 -8.07 12.88 -6.10
N ASP A 64 -9.19 13.54 -5.79
CA ASP A 64 -9.43 14.13 -4.47
C ASP A 64 -9.43 13.07 -3.36
N TYR A 65 -9.95 11.87 -3.64
CA TYR A 65 -9.92 10.75 -2.71
C TYR A 65 -8.48 10.23 -2.48
N LEU A 66 -7.70 10.04 -3.53
CA LEU A 66 -6.30 9.62 -3.43
C LEU A 66 -5.46 10.63 -2.65
N GLU A 67 -5.68 11.93 -2.87
CA GLU A 67 -4.97 12.98 -2.15
C GLU A 67 -5.28 12.98 -0.64
N ARG A 68 -6.53 12.70 -0.26
CA ARG A 68 -6.90 12.50 1.16
C ARG A 68 -6.20 11.28 1.76
N GLN A 69 -6.06 10.20 1.01
CA GLN A 69 -5.30 9.03 1.48
C GLN A 69 -3.81 9.36 1.64
N ARG A 70 -3.22 10.12 0.71
CA ARG A 70 -1.83 10.60 0.82
C ARG A 70 -1.61 11.51 2.02
N SER A 71 -2.54 12.42 2.26
CA SER A 71 -2.52 13.29 3.44
C SER A 71 -2.60 12.50 4.75
N ALA A 72 -3.35 11.40 4.76
CA ALA A 72 -3.50 10.54 5.94
C ALA A 72 -2.27 9.65 6.20
N PHE A 73 -1.52 9.29 5.15
CA PHE A 73 -0.27 8.53 5.27
C PHE A 73 0.76 9.04 4.26
N PRO A 74 1.68 9.93 4.68
CA PRO A 74 2.58 10.66 3.78
C PRO A 74 3.46 9.78 2.89
N ARG A 75 3.74 8.52 3.24
CA ARG A 75 4.52 7.63 2.37
C ARG A 75 3.81 7.29 1.06
N PHE A 76 2.50 7.50 0.97
CA PHE A 76 1.78 7.34 -0.29
C PHE A 76 2.13 8.39 -1.35
N TYR A 77 2.86 9.46 -1.01
CA TYR A 77 3.45 10.36 -2.01
C TYR A 77 4.60 9.71 -2.80
N PHE A 78 5.19 8.61 -2.30
CA PHE A 78 6.25 7.88 -3.00
C PHE A 78 5.73 6.84 -3.99
N VAL A 79 4.41 6.63 -4.07
CA VAL A 79 3.77 5.69 -5.00
C VAL A 79 2.88 6.43 -5.99
N GLY A 80 2.85 5.92 -7.23
CA GLY A 80 1.96 6.45 -8.27
C GLY A 80 0.48 6.14 -7.99
N ASP A 81 -0.42 6.80 -8.72
CA ASP A 81 -1.86 6.65 -8.52
C ASP A 81 -2.33 5.19 -8.76
N GLU A 82 -1.75 4.50 -9.75
CA GLU A 82 -2.06 3.10 -10.04
C GLU A 82 -1.67 2.16 -8.88
N ASP A 83 -0.44 2.31 -8.37
CA ASP A 83 0.04 1.55 -7.20
C ASP A 83 -0.84 1.84 -5.98
N LEU A 84 -1.18 3.11 -5.75
CA LEU A 84 -1.99 3.51 -4.60
C LEU A 84 -3.41 2.91 -4.67
N LEU A 85 -4.01 2.90 -5.85
CA LEU A 85 -5.30 2.23 -6.07
C LEU A 85 -5.20 0.72 -5.86
N GLU A 86 -4.09 0.10 -6.26
CA GLU A 86 -3.87 -1.33 -6.00
C GLU A 86 -3.73 -1.62 -4.50
N ILE A 87 -3.00 -0.79 -3.76
CA ILE A 87 -2.84 -0.89 -2.30
C ILE A 87 -4.19 -0.76 -1.59
N ILE A 88 -4.96 0.28 -1.91
CA ILE A 88 -6.28 0.53 -1.30
C ILE A 88 -7.29 -0.56 -1.70
N GLY A 89 -7.27 -0.97 -2.96
CA GLY A 89 -8.20 -1.96 -3.50
C GLY A 89 -7.94 -3.40 -3.09
N ASN A 90 -6.77 -3.69 -2.51
CA ASN A 90 -6.40 -4.98 -1.94
C ASN A 90 -6.07 -4.85 -0.45
N SER A 91 -6.67 -3.89 0.28
CA SER A 91 -6.28 -3.57 1.66
C SER A 91 -6.34 -4.73 2.66
N LYS A 92 -7.08 -5.79 2.33
CA LYS A 92 -7.21 -7.03 3.11
C LYS A 92 -6.19 -8.11 2.76
N ASP A 93 -5.56 -8.03 1.59
CA ASP A 93 -4.59 -8.99 1.07
C ASP A 93 -3.18 -8.41 1.22
N ILE A 94 -2.55 -8.70 2.35
CA ILE A 94 -1.24 -8.14 2.73
C ILE A 94 -0.15 -8.59 1.77
N GLU A 95 -0.22 -9.83 1.26
CA GLU A 95 0.78 -10.38 0.35
C GLU A 95 0.86 -9.55 -0.93
N ARG A 96 -0.29 -9.08 -1.44
CA ARG A 96 -0.32 -8.14 -2.57
C ARG A 96 0.25 -6.77 -2.24
N ILE A 97 0.11 -6.31 -0.99
CA ILE A 97 0.62 -5.01 -0.56
C ILE A 97 2.15 -5.04 -0.40
N GLN A 98 2.73 -6.19 -0.01
CA GLN A 98 4.17 -6.31 0.26
C GLN A 98 5.05 -5.85 -0.90
N LYS A 99 4.66 -6.09 -2.16
CA LYS A 99 5.43 -5.65 -3.33
C LYS A 99 5.60 -4.12 -3.41
N HIS A 100 4.66 -3.36 -2.85
CA HIS A 100 4.71 -1.90 -2.85
C HIS A 100 5.45 -1.32 -1.63
N LEU A 101 5.68 -2.10 -0.57
CA LEU A 101 6.39 -1.64 0.62
C LEU A 101 7.80 -1.14 0.29
N ARG A 102 8.47 -1.81 -0.66
CA ARG A 102 9.80 -1.41 -1.19
C ARG A 102 9.82 -0.01 -1.80
N LYS A 103 8.68 0.46 -2.33
CA LYS A 103 8.56 1.81 -2.89
C LYS A 103 8.32 2.86 -1.79
N MET A 104 7.71 2.46 -0.67
CA MET A 104 7.32 3.36 0.42
C MET A 104 8.35 3.47 1.55
N PHE A 105 9.19 2.44 1.73
CA PHE A 105 10.15 2.35 2.83
C PHE A 105 11.55 2.01 2.33
N ALA A 106 12.56 2.66 2.89
CA ALA A 106 13.95 2.27 2.73
C ALA A 106 14.25 1.09 3.67
N GLY A 107 14.78 -0.01 3.14
CA GLY A 107 15.20 -1.17 3.92
C GLY A 107 14.08 -2.15 4.33
N LEU A 108 12.80 -1.77 4.24
CA LEU A 108 11.67 -2.68 4.50
C LEU A 108 11.16 -3.27 3.18
N ALA A 109 11.37 -4.56 3.00
CA ALA A 109 10.97 -5.29 1.79
C ALA A 109 9.69 -6.10 1.96
N SER A 110 9.48 -6.68 3.15
CA SER A 110 8.31 -7.49 3.48
C SER A 110 7.98 -7.40 4.97
N LEU A 111 6.77 -7.82 5.32
CA LEU A 111 6.31 -7.93 6.70
C LEU A 111 6.26 -9.41 7.09
N VAL A 112 6.69 -9.70 8.31
CA VAL A 112 6.55 -11.02 8.90
C VAL A 112 5.15 -11.12 9.49
N LEU A 113 4.39 -12.10 9.03
CA LEU A 113 3.00 -12.32 9.43
C LEU A 113 2.88 -13.60 10.25
N ASP A 114 1.84 -13.67 11.08
CA ASP A 114 1.44 -14.91 11.73
C ASP A 114 0.81 -15.91 10.72
N GLU A 115 0.57 -17.15 11.17
CA GLU A 115 -0.04 -18.20 10.34
C GLU A 115 -1.40 -17.80 9.77
N THR A 116 -2.16 -16.96 10.49
CA THR A 116 -3.49 -16.51 10.05
C THR A 116 -3.43 -15.28 9.14
N LYS A 117 -2.24 -14.70 8.89
CA LYS A 117 -2.03 -13.48 8.09
C LYS A 117 -2.84 -12.28 8.60
N THR A 118 -3.06 -12.18 9.91
CA THR A 118 -3.82 -11.07 10.52
C THR A 118 -3.00 -10.26 11.51
N ILE A 119 -1.86 -10.78 11.94
CA ILE A 119 -0.97 -10.14 12.90
C ILE A 119 0.40 -9.97 12.25
N ILE A 120 0.94 -8.76 12.32
CA ILE A 120 2.29 -8.42 11.88
C ILE A 120 3.22 -8.54 13.08
N THR A 121 4.19 -9.45 12.97
CA THR A 121 5.13 -9.79 14.05
C THR A 121 6.51 -9.18 13.83
N GLY A 122 6.83 -8.73 12.62
CA GLY A 122 8.12 -8.13 12.32
C GLY A 122 8.21 -7.59 10.90
N MET A 123 9.43 -7.19 10.53
CA MET A 123 9.80 -6.69 9.22
C MET A 123 11.03 -7.41 8.69
N ALA A 124 11.14 -7.53 7.37
CA ALA A 124 12.29 -8.11 6.71
C ALA A 124 12.81 -7.22 5.58
N SER A 125 14.14 -7.20 5.44
CA SER A 125 14.85 -6.49 4.38
C SER A 125 14.96 -7.33 3.10
N ARG A 126 15.44 -6.70 2.03
CA ARG A 126 15.64 -7.40 0.75
C ARG A 126 16.82 -8.37 0.84
N GLU A 127 17.76 -8.08 1.71
CA GLU A 127 19.01 -8.80 1.95
C GLU A 127 18.78 -10.01 2.88
N GLY A 128 17.57 -10.18 3.41
CA GLY A 128 17.18 -11.31 4.25
C GLY A 128 17.29 -11.05 5.75
N GLU A 129 17.69 -9.85 6.16
CA GLU A 129 17.67 -9.45 7.57
C GLU A 129 16.21 -9.36 8.06
N THR A 130 15.95 -9.90 9.24
CA THR A 130 14.61 -9.89 9.84
C THR A 130 14.67 -9.28 11.23
N VAL A 131 13.77 -8.33 11.51
CA VAL A 131 13.65 -7.64 12.79
C VAL A 131 12.23 -7.87 13.33
N MET A 132 12.14 -8.59 14.45
CA MET A 132 10.88 -8.83 15.14
C MET A 132 10.47 -7.60 15.94
N PHE A 133 9.20 -7.21 15.85
CA PHE A 133 8.69 -6.06 16.59
C PHE A 133 8.59 -6.34 18.08
N LYS A 134 8.89 -5.34 18.92
CA LYS A 134 8.68 -5.44 20.38
C LYS A 134 7.20 -5.56 20.73
N ARG A 135 6.32 -4.96 19.92
CA ARG A 135 4.86 -5.11 20.01
C ARG A 135 4.31 -5.50 18.64
N VAL A 136 3.49 -6.55 18.63
CA VAL A 136 2.84 -7.00 17.40
C VAL A 136 1.74 -6.01 16.97
N VAL A 137 1.51 -5.90 15.67
CA VAL A 137 0.45 -5.05 15.11
C VAL A 137 -0.67 -5.94 14.59
N ASN A 138 -1.85 -5.89 15.22
CA ASN A 138 -3.02 -6.63 14.77
C ASN A 138 -3.82 -5.80 13.77
N ILE A 139 -4.01 -6.35 12.57
CA ILE A 139 -4.70 -5.66 11.47
C ILE A 139 -6.21 -5.63 11.71
N LYS A 140 -6.76 -6.59 12.46
CA LYS A 140 -8.20 -6.62 12.78
C LYS A 140 -8.63 -5.42 13.62
N ASP A 141 -7.74 -4.91 14.47
CA ASP A 141 -7.99 -3.75 15.33
C ASP A 141 -7.94 -2.43 14.53
N HIS A 142 -7.34 -2.46 13.34
CA HIS A 142 -7.10 -1.31 12.47
C HIS A 142 -7.55 -1.63 11.04
N PRO A 143 -8.87 -1.59 10.76
CA PRO A 143 -9.44 -2.07 9.51
C PRO A 143 -9.05 -1.22 8.29
N LYS A 144 -8.61 0.02 8.49
CA LYS A 144 -8.16 0.88 7.39
C LYS A 144 -6.67 0.74 7.15
N ILE A 145 -6.30 0.74 5.87
CA ILE A 145 -4.92 0.49 5.46
C ILE A 145 -3.91 1.50 5.99
N ASN A 146 -4.27 2.77 5.95
CA ASN A 146 -3.45 3.86 6.46
C ASN A 146 -3.22 3.76 7.98
N GLU A 147 -4.19 3.25 8.74
CA GLU A 147 -4.08 3.14 10.20
C GLU A 147 -3.05 2.08 10.61
N TRP A 148 -3.16 0.86 10.08
CA TRP A 148 -2.20 -0.20 10.42
C TRP A 148 -0.81 0.06 9.84
N LEU A 149 -0.69 0.65 8.64
CA LEU A 149 0.62 1.05 8.10
C LEU A 149 1.31 2.11 8.96
N THR A 150 0.54 3.08 9.48
CA THR A 150 1.07 4.08 10.41
C THR A 150 1.53 3.43 11.72
N LYS A 151 0.81 2.41 12.22
CA LYS A 151 1.22 1.63 13.39
C LYS A 151 2.49 0.84 13.14
N VAL A 152 2.61 0.18 11.99
CA VAL A 152 3.84 -0.52 11.58
C VAL A 152 5.01 0.45 11.54
N GLU A 153 4.84 1.65 10.96
CA GLU A 153 5.91 2.66 10.95
C GLU A 153 6.32 3.10 12.36
N SER A 154 5.35 3.31 13.26
CA SER A 154 5.62 3.66 14.65
C SER A 154 6.36 2.55 15.38
N GLU A 155 5.91 1.29 15.24
CA GLU A 155 6.53 0.14 15.89
C GLU A 155 7.90 -0.19 15.32
N MET A 156 8.13 0.05 14.03
CA MET A 156 9.46 -0.04 13.42
C MET A 156 10.45 0.89 14.12
N LYS A 157 10.10 2.17 14.28
CA LYS A 157 10.97 3.16 14.97
C LYS A 157 11.16 2.80 16.44
N HIS A 158 10.09 2.40 17.13
CA HIS A 158 10.14 2.03 18.54
C HIS A 158 11.00 0.78 18.78
N THR A 159 10.85 -0.24 17.93
CA THR A 159 11.62 -1.49 17.99
C THR A 159 13.10 -1.20 17.77
N LEU A 160 13.47 -0.45 16.72
CA LEU A 160 14.87 -0.10 16.46
C LEU A 160 15.48 0.73 17.60
N ALA A 161 14.74 1.70 18.17
CA ALA A 161 15.22 2.47 19.31
C ALA A 161 15.44 1.59 20.56
N SER A 162 14.55 0.62 20.80
CA SER A 162 14.68 -0.32 21.93
C SER A 162 15.84 -1.28 21.73
N LEU A 163 16.00 -1.83 20.51
CA LEU A 163 17.12 -2.69 20.15
C LEU A 163 18.46 -1.96 20.23
N PHE A 164 18.50 -0.68 19.88
CA PHE A 164 19.70 0.15 20.03
C PHE A 164 20.11 0.30 21.50
N GLN A 165 19.16 0.55 22.40
CA GLN A 165 19.43 0.60 23.84
C GLN A 165 19.93 -0.75 24.38
N GLU A 166 19.29 -1.85 23.98
CA GLU A 166 19.71 -3.20 24.36
C GLU A 166 21.12 -3.53 23.84
N ALA A 167 21.42 -3.15 22.59
CA ALA A 167 22.71 -3.33 21.96
C ALA A 167 23.82 -2.58 22.71
N LEU A 168 23.59 -1.32 23.09
CA LEU A 168 24.54 -0.52 23.86
C LEU A 168 24.82 -1.12 25.24
N VAL A 169 23.78 -1.53 25.96
CA VAL A 169 23.94 -2.14 27.30
C VAL A 169 24.74 -3.44 27.19
N LYS A 170 24.42 -4.31 26.23
CA LYS A 170 25.18 -5.55 26.00
C LYS A 170 26.65 -5.27 25.66
N ARG A 171 26.93 -4.29 24.80
CA ARG A 171 28.30 -3.92 24.42
C ARG A 171 29.13 -3.43 25.61
N LEU A 172 28.55 -2.61 26.48
CA LEU A 172 29.22 -2.12 27.69
C LEU A 172 29.60 -3.24 28.67
N VAL A 173 28.88 -4.37 28.64
CA VAL A 173 29.23 -5.56 29.43
C VAL A 173 30.44 -6.27 28.82
N VAL A 174 30.50 -6.38 27.49
CA VAL A 174 31.62 -7.05 26.77
C VAL A 174 32.95 -6.28 26.94
N GLU A 175 32.94 -4.95 26.97
CA GLU A 175 34.17 -4.13 27.11
C GLU A 175 34.75 -4.07 28.55
N ARG A 176 34.04 -4.59 29.57
CA ARG A 176 34.46 -4.46 30.98
C ARG A 176 35.50 -5.49 31.44
N ASP A 177 35.58 -6.64 30.79
CA ASP A 177 36.60 -7.63 31.06
C ASP A 177 37.82 -7.30 30.18
N GLY A 178 38.98 -7.02 30.79
CA GLY A 178 40.14 -6.39 30.13
C GLY A 178 40.79 -7.15 28.96
N ASP A 179 40.23 -8.28 28.53
CA ASP A 179 40.58 -9.03 27.33
C ASP A 179 39.44 -8.94 26.31
N PHE A 180 39.76 -8.68 25.03
CA PHE A 180 38.76 -8.58 23.98
C PHE A 180 38.14 -9.96 23.66
N ASP A 181 36.92 -10.19 24.15
CA ASP A 181 36.14 -11.39 23.82
C ASP A 181 35.58 -11.32 22.38
N ILE A 182 36.31 -11.94 21.46
CA ILE A 182 35.93 -12.03 20.04
C ILE A 182 34.63 -12.83 19.88
N GLU A 183 34.41 -13.90 20.66
CA GLU A 183 33.22 -14.73 20.51
C GLU A 183 31.97 -13.99 20.97
N GLY A 184 32.04 -13.32 22.12
CA GLY A 184 30.98 -12.44 22.62
C GLY A 184 30.70 -11.26 21.69
N PHE A 185 31.73 -10.66 21.10
CA PHE A 185 31.56 -9.60 20.11
C PHE A 185 30.88 -10.09 18.82
N LEU A 186 31.27 -11.27 18.30
CA LEU A 186 30.62 -11.86 17.13
C LEU A 186 29.18 -12.28 17.41
N ALA A 187 28.88 -12.77 18.61
CA ALA A 187 27.51 -13.06 19.05
C ALA A 187 26.66 -11.79 19.10
N TRP A 188 27.22 -10.70 19.66
CA TRP A 188 26.57 -9.39 19.69
C TRP A 188 26.24 -8.88 18.28
N ILE A 189 27.20 -8.92 17.34
CA ILE A 189 26.98 -8.53 15.93
C ILE A 189 25.82 -9.32 15.30
N LYS A 190 25.73 -10.62 15.57
CA LYS A 190 24.68 -11.47 14.98
C LYS A 190 23.27 -11.19 15.53
N GLU A 191 23.18 -10.69 16.76
CA GLU A 191 21.90 -10.41 17.43
C GLU A 191 21.36 -9.01 17.12
N THR A 192 22.23 -8.08 16.72
CA THR A 192 21.86 -6.69 16.42
C THR A 192 21.62 -6.50 14.92
N PRO A 193 20.52 -5.83 14.51
CA PRO A 193 20.34 -5.41 13.13
C PRO A 193 21.55 -4.61 12.63
N ALA A 194 22.00 -4.84 11.41
CA ALA A 194 23.23 -4.29 10.84
C ALA A 194 23.26 -2.75 10.75
N GLN A 195 22.08 -2.11 10.82
CA GLN A 195 21.98 -0.65 10.88
C GLN A 195 22.38 -0.07 12.24
N LEU A 196 22.18 -0.82 13.33
CA LEU A 196 22.39 -0.40 14.72
C LEU A 196 23.83 -0.65 15.17
#